data_AF-A0A2A3JMD5-F1
#
_entry.id   AF-A0A2A3JMD5-F1
#
_cell.length_a   1.000
_cell.length_b   1.000
_cell.length_c   1.000
_cell.angle_alpha   90.00
_cell.angle_beta   90.00
_cell.angle_gamma   90.00
#
_symmetry.space_group_name_H-M   'P 1'
#
loop_
_entity.id
_entity.type
_entity.pdbx_description
1 polymer ?
#
loop_
_entity_poly.entity_id
_entity_poly.type
_entity_poly.pdbx_seq_one_letter_code
_entity_poly.pdbx_strand_id
1 'polypeptide(L)'
;MTVQWDLWNEPDGSGFWGASQTQYLQMWSRFYAKVRAALPAQLIVGPSIAGQPNSSNTWWTTYLAYIKANNVAPDIYSWHDEPGDPVTDVGRANSTLTAAGLTNTRAYQINEYATLSMQSPGGGAWFIGRLERAGADGLRGNWASGTGLHDDEANLLTKNSAGQYLPLGEWFMYRYYGSQTGNIVNLIPGTGTDGLATKDNSAGNAKVLLGSSGNTGTVTLNLTGLNTTSVVANSQVRAVVQRIPYNSGAAVTGPETIADTTLTVSGNAASVNLPWTNAKDGYTVTLLPPSNTTVSTVAVSQNSGQCLDDTNRSTANSTQYQQYYCEGGYQQMLDLKPVSGKTNTYSVVDELSGKCLDVSGASTADGAAVIQYTCNNATNQQFTLNPVTALGNSHDYQLVAVHSGKCVDVSNVSTAAGAQIHQWTCDAASVLNTKKNQIWRLLGKS
;
A
#
# COMPACT_ATOMS: atom_id res chain seq x y z
N MET A 1 9.48 -14.47 21.34
CA MET A 1 9.14 -14.53 19.91
C MET A 1 8.79 -15.96 19.58
N THR A 2 7.65 -16.21 18.94
CA THR A 2 7.28 -17.54 18.45
C THR A 2 7.91 -17.71 17.07
N VAL A 3 8.68 -18.77 16.88
CA VAL A 3 9.27 -19.19 15.61
C VAL A 3 8.40 -20.28 15.01
N GLN A 4 8.15 -20.16 13.71
CA GLN A 4 7.46 -21.16 12.91
C GLN A 4 8.53 -21.94 12.14
N TRP A 5 8.57 -23.26 12.34
CA TRP A 5 9.54 -24.16 11.74
C TRP A 5 8.90 -24.92 10.60
N ASP A 6 9.24 -24.53 9.38
CA ASP A 6 8.93 -25.28 8.18
C ASP A 6 10.09 -26.24 7.86
N LEU A 7 9.77 -27.50 7.56
CA LEU A 7 10.79 -28.51 7.30
C LEU A 7 11.45 -28.31 5.94
N TRP A 8 10.67 -28.03 4.91
CA TRP A 8 11.12 -28.14 3.52
C TRP A 8 10.25 -27.33 2.58
N ASN A 9 10.83 -26.94 1.44
CA ASN A 9 10.12 -26.27 0.36
C ASN A 9 9.81 -27.24 -0.78
N GLU A 10 8.57 -27.27 -1.28
CA GLU A 10 8.11 -28.03 -2.45
C GLU A 10 8.57 -29.51 -2.49
N PRO A 11 8.31 -30.32 -1.45
CA PRO A 11 8.76 -31.70 -1.41
C PRO A 11 8.08 -32.64 -2.44
N ASP A 12 7.06 -32.15 -3.14
CA ASP A 12 6.40 -32.78 -4.28
C ASP A 12 7.05 -32.44 -5.64
N GLY A 13 8.00 -31.50 -5.68
CA GLY A 13 8.81 -31.15 -6.85
C GLY A 13 10.19 -31.82 -6.84
N SER A 14 10.55 -32.53 -7.91
CA SER A 14 11.85 -33.23 -8.00
C SER A 14 13.08 -32.30 -8.01
N GLY A 15 12.88 -31.01 -8.33
CA GLY A 15 13.92 -29.98 -8.25
C GLY A 15 14.27 -29.55 -6.82
N PHE A 16 13.33 -29.70 -5.88
CA PHE A 16 13.50 -29.34 -4.48
C PHE A 16 13.64 -30.57 -3.57
N TRP A 17 13.05 -31.71 -3.95
CA TRP A 17 13.21 -32.98 -3.26
C TRP A 17 13.43 -34.13 -4.27
N GLY A 18 14.69 -34.51 -4.46
CA GLY A 18 15.08 -35.56 -5.42
C GLY A 18 14.88 -37.00 -4.93
N ALA A 19 14.33 -37.21 -3.74
CA ALA A 19 14.15 -38.53 -3.14
C ALA A 19 12.68 -38.97 -3.12
N SER A 20 12.39 -40.18 -2.63
CA SER A 20 11.00 -40.67 -2.58
C SER A 20 10.15 -39.93 -1.54
N GLN A 21 8.83 -39.88 -1.75
CA GLN A 21 7.90 -39.35 -0.75
C GLN A 21 8.00 -40.11 0.58
N THR A 22 8.21 -41.44 0.55
CA THR A 22 8.42 -42.25 1.76
C THR A 22 9.61 -41.74 2.58
N GLN A 23 10.70 -41.35 1.94
CA GLN A 23 11.86 -40.78 2.64
C GLN A 23 11.54 -39.41 3.23
N TYR A 24 10.79 -38.56 2.53
CA TYR A 24 10.32 -37.28 3.07
C TYR A 24 9.48 -37.49 4.34
N LEU A 25 8.51 -38.42 4.31
CA LEU A 25 7.63 -38.69 5.45
C LEU A 25 8.41 -39.23 6.67
N GLN A 26 9.44 -40.04 6.45
CA GLN A 26 10.36 -40.45 7.52
C GLN A 26 11.16 -39.27 8.09
N MET A 27 11.61 -38.34 7.24
CA MET A 27 12.28 -37.12 7.66
C MET A 27 11.33 -36.22 8.47
N TRP A 28 10.08 -36.08 8.02
CA TRP A 28 9.02 -35.34 8.70
C TRP A 28 8.82 -35.81 10.15
N SER A 29 8.63 -37.12 10.36
CA SER A 29 8.47 -37.66 11.72
C SER A 29 9.69 -37.41 12.62
N ARG A 30 10.91 -37.49 12.07
CA ARG A 30 12.14 -37.20 12.83
C ARG A 30 12.24 -35.73 13.18
N PHE A 31 11.98 -34.84 12.22
CA PHE A 31 11.92 -33.40 12.43
C PHE A 31 10.89 -33.04 13.49
N TYR A 32 9.66 -33.53 13.35
CA TYR A 32 8.57 -33.30 14.28
C TYR A 32 8.98 -33.68 15.71
N ALA A 33 9.49 -34.90 15.90
CA ALA A 33 9.94 -35.37 17.21
C ALA A 33 11.07 -34.50 17.78
N LYS A 34 12.02 -34.05 16.96
CA LYS A 34 13.13 -33.20 17.38
C LYS A 34 12.66 -31.81 17.79
N VAL A 35 11.79 -31.17 17.00
CA VAL A 35 11.24 -29.85 17.33
C VAL A 35 10.38 -29.93 18.59
N ARG A 36 9.50 -30.92 18.71
CA ARG A 36 8.69 -31.08 19.93
C ARG A 36 9.52 -31.34 21.18
N ALA A 37 10.62 -32.08 21.07
CA ALA A 37 11.50 -32.34 22.20
C ALA A 37 12.34 -31.12 22.61
N ALA A 38 12.90 -30.39 21.65
CA ALA A 38 13.81 -29.28 21.92
C ALA A 38 13.09 -27.93 22.11
N LEU A 39 11.98 -27.75 21.41
CA LEU A 39 11.28 -26.47 21.20
C LEU A 39 9.75 -26.64 21.33
N PRO A 40 9.23 -27.16 22.45
CA PRO A 40 7.81 -27.54 22.58
C PRO A 40 6.81 -26.39 22.41
N ALA A 41 7.24 -25.14 22.61
CA ALA A 41 6.43 -23.95 22.45
C ALA A 41 6.43 -23.38 21.02
N GLN A 42 7.27 -23.91 20.14
CA GLN A 42 7.41 -23.41 18.76
C GLN A 42 6.47 -24.16 17.82
N LEU A 43 6.05 -23.48 16.76
CA LEU A 43 5.07 -24.00 15.81
C LEU A 43 5.78 -24.77 14.70
N ILE A 44 5.16 -25.86 14.24
CA ILE A 44 5.59 -26.64 13.09
C ILE A 44 4.67 -26.31 11.91
N VAL A 45 5.28 -25.95 10.77
CA VAL A 45 4.62 -25.65 9.50
C VAL A 45 4.94 -26.75 8.51
N GLY A 46 4.01 -27.06 7.61
CA GLY A 46 4.28 -27.92 6.46
C GLY A 46 3.00 -28.44 5.80
N PRO A 47 3.13 -29.19 4.70
CA PRO A 47 4.38 -29.64 4.07
C PRO A 47 4.96 -28.67 3.03
N SER A 48 4.30 -27.54 2.77
CA SER A 48 4.75 -26.52 1.80
C SER A 48 4.91 -27.08 0.39
N ILE A 49 3.87 -27.79 -0.05
CA ILE A 49 3.81 -28.39 -1.39
C ILE A 49 3.60 -27.34 -2.47
N ALA A 50 4.20 -27.56 -3.64
CA ALA A 50 3.98 -26.75 -4.84
C ALA A 50 2.56 -26.93 -5.39
N GLY A 51 2.00 -28.13 -5.23
CA GLY A 51 0.65 -28.46 -5.68
C GLY A 51 -0.47 -27.99 -4.75
N GLN A 52 -1.69 -27.90 -5.29
CA GLN A 52 -2.88 -27.51 -4.54
C GLN A 52 -3.34 -28.61 -3.55
N PRO A 53 -3.90 -28.26 -2.37
CA PRO A 53 -4.30 -29.19 -1.31
C PRO A 53 -5.68 -29.85 -1.59
N ASN A 54 -5.86 -30.43 -2.76
CA ASN A 54 -7.13 -31.03 -3.20
C ASN A 54 -7.13 -32.57 -3.18
N SER A 55 -8.31 -33.17 -3.30
CA SER A 55 -8.49 -34.64 -3.21
C SER A 55 -7.83 -35.43 -4.34
N SER A 56 -7.56 -34.78 -5.48
CA SER A 56 -6.90 -35.41 -6.62
C SER A 56 -5.37 -35.34 -6.52
N ASN A 57 -4.83 -34.50 -5.62
CA ASN A 57 -3.41 -34.46 -5.33
C ASN A 57 -3.03 -35.66 -4.45
N THR A 58 -2.45 -36.68 -5.07
CA THR A 58 -2.06 -37.94 -4.40
C THR A 58 -0.91 -37.73 -3.42
N TRP A 59 -0.02 -36.77 -3.67
CA TRP A 59 1.05 -36.43 -2.74
C TRP A 59 0.46 -35.88 -1.44
N TRP A 60 -0.42 -34.87 -1.55
CA TRP A 60 -1.11 -34.25 -0.41
C TRP A 60 -1.92 -35.26 0.41
N THR A 61 -2.76 -36.06 -0.25
CA THR A 61 -3.61 -37.04 0.44
C THR A 61 -2.79 -38.16 1.11
N THR A 62 -1.67 -38.58 0.52
CA THR A 62 -0.72 -39.51 1.15
C THR A 62 -0.06 -38.91 2.39
N TYR A 63 0.33 -37.62 2.32
CA TYR A 63 0.86 -36.89 3.47
C TYR A 63 -0.16 -36.81 4.61
N LEU A 64 -1.41 -36.43 4.33
CA LEU A 64 -2.48 -36.36 5.33
C LEU A 64 -2.72 -37.71 6.03
N ALA A 65 -2.79 -38.80 5.26
CA ALA A 65 -2.93 -40.15 5.81
C ALA A 65 -1.74 -40.51 6.73
N TYR A 66 -0.51 -40.17 6.32
CA TYR A 66 0.68 -40.45 7.09
C TYR A 66 0.72 -39.68 8.41
N ILE A 67 0.51 -38.36 8.40
CA ILE A 67 0.59 -37.54 9.62
C ILE A 67 -0.49 -37.93 10.64
N LYS A 68 -1.66 -38.35 10.14
CA LYS A 68 -2.74 -38.88 10.98
C LYS A 68 -2.34 -40.19 11.63
N ALA A 69 -1.85 -41.14 10.84
CA ALA A 69 -1.47 -42.47 11.34
C ALA A 69 -0.30 -42.43 12.34
N ASN A 70 0.59 -41.44 12.21
CA ASN A 70 1.79 -41.32 13.03
C ASN A 70 1.68 -40.25 14.12
N ASN A 71 0.54 -39.55 14.24
CA ASN A 71 0.31 -38.48 15.20
C ASN A 71 1.37 -37.35 15.14
N VAL A 72 1.69 -36.91 13.91
CA VAL A 72 2.71 -35.89 13.61
C VAL A 72 2.13 -34.78 12.71
N ALA A 73 0.86 -34.41 12.92
CA ALA A 73 0.25 -33.30 12.21
C ALA A 73 0.92 -31.96 12.56
N PRO A 74 1.16 -31.07 11.57
CA PRO A 74 1.73 -29.75 11.83
C PRO A 74 0.77 -28.88 12.65
N ASP A 75 1.29 -27.80 13.24
CA ASP A 75 0.44 -26.78 13.85
C ASP A 75 -0.23 -25.89 12.80
N ILE A 76 0.44 -25.71 11.66
CA ILE A 76 -0.01 -24.89 10.53
C ILE A 76 0.20 -25.68 9.24
N TYR A 77 -0.87 -25.86 8.47
CA TYR A 77 -0.79 -26.48 7.16
C TYR A 77 -0.40 -25.44 6.10
N SER A 78 0.50 -25.82 5.18
CA SER A 78 1.03 -24.93 4.15
C SER A 78 1.11 -25.53 2.75
N TRP A 79 1.03 -24.67 1.73
CA TRP A 79 1.17 -24.98 0.30
C TRP A 79 1.43 -23.69 -0.50
N HIS A 80 1.68 -23.84 -1.81
CA HIS A 80 1.88 -22.72 -2.73
C HIS A 80 0.68 -22.53 -3.67
N ASP A 81 0.37 -21.27 -4.00
CA ASP A 81 -0.68 -20.89 -4.97
C ASP A 81 -0.04 -20.25 -6.23
N GLU A 82 0.66 -21.07 -7.02
CA GLU A 82 1.52 -20.63 -8.13
C GLU A 82 1.37 -21.45 -9.44
N PRO A 83 0.21 -21.43 -10.12
CA PRO A 83 -0.96 -20.61 -9.82
C PRO A 83 -1.94 -21.34 -8.89
N GLY A 84 -2.62 -20.56 -8.07
CA GLY A 84 -3.69 -21.03 -7.20
C GLY A 84 -4.62 -19.89 -6.83
N ASP A 85 -5.65 -20.23 -6.08
CA ASP A 85 -6.63 -19.28 -5.59
C ASP A 85 -6.83 -19.50 -4.08
N PRO A 86 -6.39 -18.56 -3.23
CA PRO A 86 -6.41 -18.73 -1.78
C PRO A 86 -7.76 -19.15 -1.21
N VAL A 87 -8.87 -18.57 -1.71
CA VAL A 87 -10.22 -18.87 -1.21
C VAL A 87 -10.62 -20.29 -1.62
N THR A 88 -10.36 -20.65 -2.87
CA THR A 88 -10.70 -21.96 -3.42
C THR A 88 -9.85 -23.05 -2.76
N ASP A 89 -8.55 -22.82 -2.60
CA ASP A 89 -7.59 -23.80 -2.11
C ASP A 89 -7.66 -23.97 -0.59
N VAL A 90 -7.98 -22.93 0.20
CA VAL A 90 -8.39 -23.09 1.61
C VAL A 90 -9.65 -23.94 1.73
N GLY A 91 -10.64 -23.75 0.85
CA GLY A 91 -11.84 -24.59 0.82
C GLY A 91 -11.53 -26.07 0.54
N ARG A 92 -10.59 -26.33 -0.37
CA ARG A 92 -10.09 -27.69 -0.68
C ARG A 92 -9.30 -28.29 0.48
N ALA A 93 -8.44 -27.52 1.14
CA ALA A 93 -7.71 -27.94 2.33
C ALA A 93 -8.67 -28.33 3.46
N ASN A 94 -9.66 -27.49 3.77
CA ASN A 94 -10.69 -27.79 4.76
C ASN A 94 -11.42 -29.11 4.46
N SER A 95 -11.79 -29.32 3.19
CA SER A 95 -12.49 -30.53 2.75
C SER A 95 -11.62 -31.79 2.90
N THR A 96 -10.35 -31.71 2.49
CA THR A 96 -9.42 -32.85 2.55
C THR A 96 -8.97 -33.18 3.98
N LEU A 97 -8.75 -32.18 4.84
CA LEU A 97 -8.48 -32.39 6.26
C LEU A 97 -9.65 -33.03 6.98
N THR A 98 -10.87 -32.55 6.73
CA THR A 98 -12.09 -33.16 7.29
C THR A 98 -12.23 -34.62 6.88
N ALA A 99 -12.03 -34.92 5.58
CA ALA A 99 -12.07 -36.29 5.08
C ALA A 99 -10.98 -37.19 5.69
N ALA A 100 -9.81 -36.63 6.01
CA ALA A 100 -8.71 -37.33 6.68
C ALA A 100 -8.89 -37.44 8.22
N GLY A 101 -9.95 -36.86 8.78
CA GLY A 101 -10.16 -36.81 10.23
C GLY A 101 -9.11 -35.98 10.97
N LEU A 102 -8.62 -34.92 10.33
CA LEU A 102 -7.68 -33.94 10.87
C LEU A 102 -8.40 -32.61 11.10
N THR A 103 -7.84 -31.81 12.00
CA THR A 103 -8.36 -30.48 12.35
C THR A 103 -7.26 -29.45 12.20
N ASN A 104 -7.62 -28.26 11.71
CA ASN A 104 -6.74 -27.10 11.74
C ASN A 104 -7.35 -26.04 12.69
N THR A 105 -6.51 -25.41 13.50
CA THR A 105 -6.92 -24.39 14.49
C THR A 105 -6.25 -23.04 14.26
N ARG A 106 -5.41 -22.94 13.23
CA ARG A 106 -4.64 -21.74 12.88
C ARG A 106 -4.96 -21.34 11.44
N ALA A 107 -4.67 -20.09 11.09
CA ALA A 107 -4.65 -19.68 9.70
C ALA A 107 -3.72 -20.60 8.90
N TYR A 108 -4.12 -20.96 7.68
CA TYR A 108 -3.26 -21.67 6.75
C TYR A 108 -2.11 -20.77 6.31
N GLN A 109 -1.00 -21.37 5.85
CA GLN A 109 0.09 -20.64 5.22
C GLN A 109 0.17 -20.92 3.74
N ILE A 110 -0.17 -19.92 2.95
CA ILE A 110 0.09 -19.93 1.51
C ILE A 110 1.44 -19.25 1.33
N ASN A 111 2.50 -20.02 1.58
CA ASN A 111 3.85 -19.49 1.82
C ASN A 111 4.67 -19.26 0.55
N GLU A 112 4.11 -19.54 -0.63
CA GLU A 112 4.47 -18.88 -1.88
C GLU A 112 3.18 -18.65 -2.68
N TYR A 113 2.93 -17.42 -3.12
CA TYR A 113 1.80 -17.10 -3.99
C TYR A 113 2.21 -16.17 -5.13
N ALA A 114 1.39 -16.21 -6.18
CA ALA A 114 1.55 -15.47 -7.43
C ALA A 114 2.75 -15.96 -8.25
N THR A 115 2.43 -16.56 -9.40
CA THR A 115 3.42 -16.74 -10.47
C THR A 115 4.01 -15.40 -10.90
N LEU A 116 5.22 -15.41 -11.48
CA LEU A 116 5.89 -14.19 -11.96
C LEU A 116 4.98 -13.31 -12.84
N SER A 117 4.13 -13.91 -13.68
CA SER A 117 3.23 -13.13 -14.54
C SER A 117 2.12 -12.44 -13.76
N MET A 118 1.73 -12.93 -12.58
CA MET A 118 0.70 -12.35 -11.73
C MET A 118 1.26 -11.24 -10.81
N GLN A 119 2.58 -11.20 -10.61
CA GLN A 119 3.28 -10.20 -9.79
C GLN A 119 3.23 -8.81 -10.43
N SER A 120 2.21 -8.06 -10.05
CA SER A 120 1.88 -6.73 -10.53
C SER A 120 0.98 -6.05 -9.51
N PRO A 121 0.85 -4.72 -9.49
CA PRO A 121 -0.10 -4.03 -8.62
C PRO A 121 -1.51 -4.64 -8.64
N GLY A 122 -2.04 -4.93 -9.83
CA GLY A 122 -3.36 -5.53 -10.01
C GLY A 122 -3.44 -6.96 -9.48
N GLY A 123 -2.44 -7.81 -9.79
CA GLY A 123 -2.46 -9.20 -9.32
C GLY A 123 -2.18 -9.33 -7.83
N GLY A 124 -1.27 -8.55 -7.27
CA GLY A 124 -0.98 -8.54 -5.84
C GLY A 124 -2.19 -8.08 -5.01
N ALA A 125 -2.87 -7.01 -5.40
CA ALA A 125 -4.10 -6.57 -4.74
C ALA A 125 -5.23 -7.63 -4.84
N TRP A 126 -5.30 -8.36 -5.96
CA TRP A 126 -6.22 -9.49 -6.11
C TRP A 126 -5.90 -10.61 -5.12
N PHE A 127 -4.62 -10.98 -4.95
CA PHE A 127 -4.21 -11.99 -3.97
C PHE A 127 -4.46 -11.54 -2.53
N ILE A 128 -4.14 -10.29 -2.17
CA ILE A 128 -4.38 -9.76 -0.82
C ILE A 128 -5.85 -9.90 -0.43
N GLY A 129 -6.77 -9.45 -1.29
CA GLY A 129 -8.21 -9.56 -1.01
C GLY A 129 -8.66 -11.00 -0.78
N ARG A 130 -8.04 -11.95 -1.47
CA ARG A 130 -8.36 -13.38 -1.37
C ARG A 130 -7.74 -14.06 -0.17
N LEU A 131 -6.50 -13.72 0.18
CA LEU A 131 -5.83 -14.19 1.40
C LEU A 131 -6.60 -13.75 2.64
N GLU A 132 -6.98 -12.46 2.69
CA GLU A 132 -7.80 -11.90 3.77
C GLU A 132 -9.17 -12.58 3.85
N ARG A 133 -9.85 -12.77 2.71
CA ARG A 133 -11.14 -13.47 2.68
C ARG A 133 -11.02 -14.94 3.09
N ALA A 134 -9.91 -15.59 2.77
CA ALA A 134 -9.64 -16.97 3.11
C ALA A 134 -9.20 -17.14 4.58
N GLY A 135 -8.79 -16.06 5.25
CA GLY A 135 -8.20 -16.12 6.59
C GLY A 135 -6.86 -16.88 6.59
N ALA A 136 -6.06 -16.68 5.55
CA ALA A 136 -4.77 -17.34 5.37
C ALA A 136 -3.62 -16.33 5.40
N ASP A 137 -2.51 -16.73 6.01
CA ASP A 137 -1.26 -16.00 5.95
C ASP A 137 -0.61 -16.24 4.58
N GLY A 138 -0.29 -15.17 3.85
CA GLY A 138 0.33 -15.26 2.54
C GLY A 138 1.78 -14.74 2.54
N LEU A 139 2.68 -15.48 1.89
CA LEU A 139 4.02 -14.99 1.56
C LEU A 139 4.17 -14.97 0.04
N ARG A 140 4.56 -13.81 -0.50
CA ARG A 140 4.68 -13.61 -1.94
C ARG A 140 5.85 -14.42 -2.49
N GLY A 141 5.63 -15.15 -3.58
CA GLY A 141 6.66 -15.96 -4.23
C GLY A 141 7.86 -15.14 -4.68
N ASN A 142 9.06 -15.73 -4.59
CA ASN A 142 10.30 -15.09 -5.00
C ASN A 142 10.93 -15.82 -6.20
N TRP A 143 10.66 -15.31 -7.39
CA TRP A 143 11.11 -15.89 -8.66
C TRP A 143 12.54 -15.48 -9.07
N ALA A 144 13.30 -14.85 -8.18
CA ALA A 144 14.71 -14.55 -8.43
C ALA A 144 15.57 -15.84 -8.30
N SER A 145 16.87 -15.71 -8.56
CA SER A 145 17.81 -16.83 -8.39
C SER A 145 19.15 -16.37 -7.80
N GLY A 146 19.86 -17.30 -7.16
CA GLY A 146 21.15 -17.03 -6.53
C GLY A 146 21.09 -15.87 -5.55
N THR A 147 22.02 -14.92 -5.65
CA THR A 147 22.04 -13.73 -4.77
C THR A 147 20.85 -12.80 -4.97
N GLY A 148 20.17 -12.87 -6.12
CA GLY A 148 18.99 -12.05 -6.41
C GLY A 148 17.81 -12.36 -5.49
N LEU A 149 17.77 -13.54 -4.86
CA LEU A 149 16.75 -13.91 -3.87
C LEU A 149 16.73 -12.96 -2.66
N HIS A 150 17.84 -12.25 -2.39
CA HIS A 150 18.01 -11.43 -1.19
C HIS A 150 18.10 -9.93 -1.46
N ASP A 151 17.81 -9.48 -2.68
CA ASP A 151 18.12 -8.11 -3.10
C ASP A 151 16.87 -7.24 -3.21
N ASP A 152 15.92 -7.65 -4.05
CA ASP A 152 14.85 -6.78 -4.54
C ASP A 152 13.51 -6.94 -3.80
N GLU A 153 13.55 -7.47 -2.57
CA GLU A 153 12.35 -7.74 -1.76
C GLU A 153 11.29 -8.54 -2.55
N ALA A 154 11.73 -9.67 -3.12
CA ALA A 154 10.95 -10.46 -4.07
C ALA A 154 10.46 -9.64 -5.27
N ASN A 155 11.25 -8.75 -5.87
CA ASN A 155 10.83 -7.92 -7.01
C ASN A 155 9.70 -6.92 -6.67
N LEU A 156 9.67 -6.42 -5.43
CA LEU A 156 8.96 -5.19 -5.07
C LEU A 156 9.83 -3.95 -5.29
N LEU A 157 11.16 -4.12 -5.33
CA LEU A 157 12.15 -3.08 -5.56
C LEU A 157 12.96 -3.38 -6.83
N THR A 158 13.65 -2.36 -7.34
CA THR A 158 14.70 -2.47 -8.36
C THR A 158 15.83 -1.52 -8.02
N LYS A 159 16.96 -1.57 -8.74
CA LYS A 159 18.09 -0.64 -8.56
C LYS A 159 18.33 0.20 -9.79
N ASN A 160 18.63 1.48 -9.57
CA ASN A 160 19.23 2.29 -10.63
C ASN A 160 20.73 1.99 -10.80
N SER A 161 21.37 2.63 -11.78
CA SER A 161 22.80 2.46 -12.07
C SER A 161 23.73 2.90 -10.92
N ALA A 162 23.23 3.67 -9.95
CA ALA A 162 23.96 4.06 -8.75
C ALA A 162 23.76 3.08 -7.58
N GLY A 163 23.01 1.98 -7.78
CA GLY A 163 22.73 0.98 -6.76
C GLY A 163 21.65 1.39 -5.74
N GLN A 164 20.94 2.49 -5.97
CA GLN A 164 19.84 2.93 -5.12
C GLN A 164 18.60 2.09 -5.40
N TYR A 165 17.99 1.53 -4.35
CA TYR A 165 16.69 0.87 -4.44
C TYR A 165 15.58 1.85 -4.78
N LEU A 166 14.72 1.44 -5.71
CA LEU A 166 13.57 2.18 -6.20
C LEU A 166 12.34 1.28 -6.17
N PRO A 167 11.18 1.79 -5.72
CA PRO A 167 9.96 0.98 -5.62
C PRO A 167 9.33 0.71 -6.99
N LEU A 168 8.85 -0.51 -7.18
CA LEU A 168 7.91 -0.86 -8.26
C LEU A 168 6.48 -0.52 -7.81
N GLY A 169 5.53 -0.52 -8.74
CA GLY A 169 4.12 -0.25 -8.42
C GLY A 169 3.57 -1.14 -7.31
N GLU A 170 3.91 -2.43 -7.31
CA GLU A 170 3.38 -3.38 -6.32
C GLU A 170 3.86 -3.08 -4.90
N TRP A 171 5.05 -2.46 -4.72
CA TRP A 171 5.50 -1.97 -3.42
C TRP A 171 4.52 -0.95 -2.83
N PHE A 172 4.05 -0.01 -3.64
CA PHE A 172 3.06 0.99 -3.22
C PHE A 172 1.71 0.36 -2.88
N MET A 173 1.37 -0.75 -3.54
CA MET A 173 0.16 -1.52 -3.24
C MET A 173 0.25 -2.13 -1.83
N TYR A 174 1.34 -2.81 -1.48
CA TYR A 174 1.56 -3.31 -0.12
C TYR A 174 1.63 -2.18 0.91
N ARG A 175 2.19 -1.03 0.51
CA ARG A 175 2.27 0.13 1.38
C ARG A 175 0.88 0.70 1.70
N TYR A 176 -0.02 0.74 0.71
CA TYR A 176 -1.42 1.12 0.91
C TYR A 176 -2.15 0.10 1.80
N TYR A 177 -2.00 -1.20 1.51
CA TYR A 177 -2.55 -2.28 2.32
C TYR A 177 -2.13 -2.16 3.80
N GLY A 178 -0.83 -2.04 4.07
CA GLY A 178 -0.30 -1.86 5.44
C GLY A 178 -0.65 -0.51 6.08
N SER A 179 -1.28 0.42 5.35
CA SER A 179 -1.80 1.69 5.89
C SER A 179 -3.28 1.63 6.29
N GLN A 180 -3.95 0.51 6.01
CA GLN A 180 -5.35 0.32 6.35
C GLN A 180 -5.50 -0.01 7.84
N THR A 181 -6.41 0.71 8.51
CA THR A 181 -6.70 0.56 9.94
C THR A 181 -8.20 0.37 10.16
N GLY A 182 -8.60 0.17 11.41
CA GLY A 182 -9.99 -0.02 11.78
C GLY A 182 -10.47 -1.44 11.51
N ASN A 183 -11.65 -1.56 10.91
CA ASN A 183 -12.30 -2.86 10.67
C ASN A 183 -12.27 -3.19 9.18
N ILE A 184 -11.89 -4.42 8.85
CA ILE A 184 -12.14 -5.00 7.53
C ILE A 184 -13.67 -5.06 7.33
N VAL A 185 -14.13 -4.63 6.17
CA VAL A 185 -15.54 -4.70 5.77
C VAL A 185 -15.72 -5.68 4.62
N ASN A 186 -16.94 -6.20 4.49
CA ASN A 186 -17.27 -7.15 3.42
C ASN A 186 -17.05 -6.51 2.03
N LEU A 187 -16.26 -7.18 1.20
CA LEU A 187 -16.07 -6.84 -0.20
C LEU A 187 -16.54 -8.01 -1.07
N ILE A 188 -17.52 -7.73 -1.94
CA ILE A 188 -18.02 -8.69 -2.92
C ILE A 188 -17.17 -8.53 -4.19
N PRO A 189 -16.41 -9.56 -4.60
CA PRO A 189 -15.56 -9.46 -5.78
C PRO A 189 -16.39 -9.37 -7.06
N GLY A 190 -15.85 -8.68 -8.06
CA GLY A 190 -16.38 -8.71 -9.42
C GLY A 190 -15.80 -9.88 -10.21
N THR A 191 -16.23 -10.03 -11.47
CA THR A 191 -15.58 -10.97 -12.40
C THR A 191 -14.11 -10.57 -12.56
N GLY A 192 -13.17 -11.40 -12.12
CA GLY A 192 -11.71 -11.18 -12.20
C GLY A 192 -11.18 -9.92 -11.48
N THR A 193 -12.00 -9.29 -10.62
CA THR A 193 -11.60 -8.14 -9.81
C THR A 193 -11.87 -8.44 -8.35
N ASP A 194 -10.92 -8.10 -7.50
CA ASP A 194 -10.97 -8.43 -6.08
C ASP A 194 -10.19 -7.38 -5.28
N GLY A 195 -10.22 -7.47 -3.96
CA GLY A 195 -9.52 -6.52 -3.11
C GLY A 195 -9.89 -6.58 -1.65
N LEU A 196 -9.50 -5.55 -0.92
CA LEU A 196 -9.74 -5.38 0.49
C LEU A 196 -10.36 -4.00 0.76
N ALA A 197 -11.34 -3.95 1.66
CA ALA A 197 -11.90 -2.69 2.13
C ALA A 197 -11.84 -2.63 3.67
N THR A 198 -11.50 -1.46 4.20
CA THR A 198 -11.55 -1.17 5.63
C THR A 198 -12.28 0.13 5.92
N LYS A 199 -12.85 0.24 7.12
CA LYS A 199 -13.35 1.50 7.66
C LYS A 199 -12.74 1.80 9.03
N ASP A 200 -12.30 3.03 9.21
CA ASP A 200 -11.81 3.55 10.48
C ASP A 200 -12.53 4.85 10.82
N ASN A 201 -13.55 4.72 11.66
CA ASN A 201 -14.36 5.87 12.09
C ASN A 201 -13.58 6.81 13.00
N SER A 202 -12.54 6.33 13.68
CA SER A 202 -11.70 7.16 14.56
C SER A 202 -10.74 8.00 13.72
N ALA A 203 -10.18 7.40 12.67
CA ALA A 203 -9.32 8.08 11.70
C ALA A 203 -10.10 8.83 10.61
N GLY A 204 -11.44 8.84 10.66
CA GLY A 204 -12.26 9.62 9.75
C GLY A 204 -12.25 9.14 8.31
N ASN A 205 -11.98 7.86 8.04
CA ASN A 205 -11.79 7.37 6.67
C ASN A 205 -12.31 5.95 6.41
N ALA A 206 -12.46 5.62 5.12
CA ALA A 206 -12.55 4.26 4.65
C ALA A 206 -11.63 4.08 3.44
N LYS A 207 -11.01 2.91 3.31
CA LYS A 207 -10.02 2.62 2.28
C LYS A 207 -10.40 1.36 1.52
N VAL A 208 -10.22 1.37 0.22
CA VAL A 208 -10.48 0.23 -0.65
C VAL A 208 -9.25 0.04 -1.54
N LEU A 209 -8.60 -1.11 -1.42
CA LEU A 209 -7.58 -1.58 -2.32
C LEU A 209 -8.21 -2.54 -3.32
N LEU A 210 -7.93 -2.37 -4.61
CA LEU A 210 -8.51 -3.16 -5.69
C LEU A 210 -7.45 -3.66 -6.65
N GLY A 211 -7.61 -4.92 -7.06
CA GLY A 211 -6.79 -5.62 -8.02
C GLY A 211 -7.60 -6.29 -9.11
N SER A 212 -6.89 -6.70 -10.15
CA SER A 212 -7.44 -7.34 -11.34
C SER A 212 -6.58 -8.53 -11.72
N SER A 213 -7.23 -9.65 -12.04
CA SER A 213 -6.61 -10.87 -12.56
C SER A 213 -6.76 -10.94 -14.09
N GLY A 214 -6.58 -9.82 -14.78
CA GLY A 214 -6.58 -9.76 -16.26
C GLY A 214 -7.69 -8.93 -16.91
N ASN A 215 -8.54 -8.24 -16.14
CA ASN A 215 -9.58 -7.38 -16.70
C ASN A 215 -9.07 -6.00 -17.12
N THR A 216 -9.67 -5.49 -18.19
CA THR A 216 -9.62 -4.09 -18.61
C THR A 216 -11.04 -3.53 -18.76
N GLY A 217 -11.17 -2.22 -18.90
CA GLY A 217 -12.45 -1.53 -19.03
C GLY A 217 -12.85 -0.78 -17.77
N THR A 218 -14.13 -0.41 -17.66
CA THR A 218 -14.63 0.32 -16.47
C THR A 218 -15.12 -0.65 -15.42
N VAL A 219 -14.57 -0.55 -14.21
CA VAL A 219 -15.03 -1.28 -13.03
C VAL A 219 -15.79 -0.30 -12.15
N THR A 220 -17.02 -0.62 -11.78
CA THR A 220 -17.82 0.20 -10.85
C THR A 220 -17.70 -0.37 -9.44
N LEU A 221 -17.10 0.42 -8.54
CA LEU A 221 -17.10 0.16 -7.11
C LEU A 221 -18.41 0.68 -6.51
N ASN A 222 -19.29 -0.23 -6.10
CA ASN A 222 -20.53 0.11 -5.41
C ASN A 222 -20.29 0.17 -3.91
N LEU A 223 -20.53 1.34 -3.32
CA LEU A 223 -20.38 1.62 -1.89
C LEU A 223 -21.76 1.55 -1.24
N THR A 224 -21.93 0.72 -0.23
CA THR A 224 -23.21 0.56 0.50
C THR A 224 -22.97 0.62 2.01
N GLY A 225 -24.01 0.92 2.79
CA GLY A 225 -23.90 1.01 4.24
C GLY A 225 -23.05 2.19 4.72
N LEU A 226 -22.96 3.26 3.92
CA LEU A 226 -22.14 4.44 4.22
C LEU A 226 -22.57 5.16 5.50
N ASN A 227 -23.82 5.01 5.94
CA ASN A 227 -24.31 5.51 7.22
C ASN A 227 -23.61 4.89 8.45
N THR A 228 -22.88 3.79 8.27
CA THR A 228 -22.10 3.14 9.34
C THR A 228 -20.65 3.65 9.41
N THR A 229 -20.33 4.65 8.59
CA THR A 229 -19.00 5.25 8.46
C THR A 229 -19.02 6.69 8.96
N SER A 230 -17.85 7.22 9.34
CA SER A 230 -17.68 8.64 9.67
C SER A 230 -17.43 9.53 8.45
N VAL A 231 -17.38 8.96 7.24
CA VAL A 231 -16.94 9.68 6.02
C VAL A 231 -18.08 10.41 5.31
N VAL A 232 -19.33 10.25 5.77
CA VAL A 232 -20.48 10.94 5.19
C VAL A 232 -20.80 12.18 5.99
N ALA A 233 -20.89 13.33 5.32
CA ALA A 233 -21.43 14.55 5.88
C ALA A 233 -22.34 15.23 4.85
N ASN A 234 -23.43 15.84 5.27
CA ASN A 234 -24.36 16.57 4.38
C ASN A 234 -24.81 15.75 3.15
N SER A 235 -25.09 14.45 3.34
CA SER A 235 -25.44 13.52 2.27
C SER A 235 -24.41 13.44 1.14
N GLN A 236 -23.15 13.66 1.48
CA GLN A 236 -22.02 13.62 0.55
C GLN A 236 -20.85 12.84 1.16
N VAL A 237 -20.00 12.30 0.29
CA VAL A 237 -18.72 11.67 0.64
C VAL A 237 -17.70 12.04 -0.42
N ARG A 238 -16.47 12.35 -0.01
CA ARG A 238 -15.38 12.59 -0.95
C ARG A 238 -14.67 11.27 -1.25
N ALA A 239 -14.39 11.00 -2.52
CA ALA A 239 -13.67 9.84 -2.99
C ALA A 239 -12.42 10.27 -3.77
N VAL A 240 -11.26 9.90 -3.23
CA VAL A 240 -9.96 10.06 -3.90
C VAL A 240 -9.59 8.72 -4.51
N VAL A 241 -9.48 8.69 -5.83
CA VAL A 241 -9.14 7.52 -6.62
C VAL A 241 -7.73 7.65 -7.14
N GLN A 242 -6.90 6.66 -6.84
CA GLN A 242 -5.54 6.60 -7.37
C GLN A 242 -5.32 5.30 -8.13
N ARG A 243 -4.60 5.42 -9.24
CA ARG A 243 -4.08 4.30 -10.01
C ARG A 243 -2.67 4.00 -9.51
N ILE A 244 -2.38 2.74 -9.23
CA ILE A 244 -1.03 2.24 -8.97
C ILE A 244 -0.50 1.65 -10.28
N PRO A 245 0.39 2.36 -11.00
CA PRO A 245 0.79 1.97 -12.34
C PRO A 245 1.70 0.73 -12.32
N TYR A 246 1.47 -0.19 -13.25
CA TYR A 246 2.44 -1.21 -13.62
C TYR A 246 3.33 -0.69 -14.75
N ASN A 247 4.63 -0.61 -14.48
CA ASN A 247 5.63 -0.09 -15.43
C ASN A 247 6.57 -1.20 -15.95
N SER A 248 6.02 -2.38 -16.26
CA SER A 248 6.80 -3.48 -16.87
C SER A 248 8.06 -3.88 -16.08
N GLY A 249 7.97 -3.89 -14.75
CA GLY A 249 9.09 -4.20 -13.85
C GLY A 249 10.07 -3.05 -13.59
N ALA A 250 9.85 -1.87 -14.18
CA ALA A 250 10.61 -0.67 -13.87
C ALA A 250 10.02 0.09 -12.67
N ALA A 251 10.85 0.93 -12.05
CA ALA A 251 10.45 1.79 -10.95
C ALA A 251 9.29 2.72 -11.34
N VAL A 252 8.49 3.08 -10.35
CA VAL A 252 7.45 4.12 -10.47
C VAL A 252 7.63 5.15 -9.36
N THR A 253 7.13 6.37 -9.57
CA THR A 253 7.25 7.46 -8.60
C THR A 253 6.20 7.39 -7.49
N GLY A 254 5.14 6.59 -7.68
CA GLY A 254 4.04 6.40 -6.74
C GLY A 254 2.69 6.16 -7.43
N PRO A 255 1.59 6.03 -6.65
CA PRO A 255 0.23 6.09 -7.16
C PRO A 255 -0.08 7.46 -7.78
N GLU A 256 -0.90 7.45 -8.83
CA GLU A 256 -1.36 8.63 -9.53
C GLU A 256 -2.82 8.91 -9.18
N THR A 257 -3.12 10.08 -8.63
CA THR A 257 -4.50 10.52 -8.42
C THR A 257 -5.16 10.77 -9.77
N ILE A 258 -6.21 10.02 -10.07
CA ILE A 258 -6.95 10.11 -11.35
C ILE A 258 -8.36 10.69 -11.17
N ALA A 259 -8.89 10.69 -9.94
CA ALA A 259 -10.12 11.37 -9.61
C ALA A 259 -10.12 11.79 -8.14
N ASP A 260 -10.69 12.95 -7.87
CA ASP A 260 -10.98 13.45 -6.53
C ASP A 260 -12.34 14.14 -6.60
N THR A 261 -13.36 13.47 -6.08
CA THR A 261 -14.75 13.84 -6.35
C THR A 261 -15.60 13.78 -5.11
N THR A 262 -16.49 14.76 -4.96
CA THR A 262 -17.56 14.70 -3.96
C THR A 262 -18.76 13.99 -4.56
N LEU A 263 -19.08 12.82 -4.04
CA LEU A 263 -20.20 12.00 -4.45
C LEU A 263 -21.43 12.35 -3.62
N THR A 264 -22.60 12.36 -4.25
CA THR A 264 -23.87 12.40 -3.54
C THR A 264 -24.16 11.02 -2.96
N VAL A 265 -24.52 10.96 -1.68
CA VAL A 265 -24.94 9.75 -0.99
C VAL A 265 -26.47 9.67 -1.04
N SER A 266 -26.99 8.63 -1.67
CA SER A 266 -28.43 8.35 -1.77
C SER A 266 -28.71 6.94 -1.27
N GLY A 267 -29.71 6.78 -0.39
CA GLY A 267 -30.04 5.47 0.19
C GLY A 267 -28.86 4.80 0.92
N ASN A 268 -27.98 5.59 1.55
CA ASN A 268 -26.74 5.14 2.19
C ASN A 268 -25.73 4.49 1.23
N ALA A 269 -25.80 4.85 -0.05
CA ALA A 269 -24.95 4.32 -1.10
C ALA A 269 -24.38 5.41 -2.01
N ALA A 270 -23.26 5.09 -2.65
CA ALA A 270 -22.61 5.87 -3.70
C ALA A 270 -21.85 4.91 -4.64
N SER A 271 -21.31 5.41 -5.74
CA SER A 271 -20.52 4.61 -6.67
C SER A 271 -19.33 5.37 -7.21
N VAL A 272 -18.22 4.67 -7.40
CA VAL A 272 -16.99 5.19 -8.03
C VAL A 272 -16.70 4.33 -9.27
N ASN A 273 -16.39 4.98 -10.39
CA ASN A 273 -15.97 4.28 -11.61
C ASN A 273 -14.44 4.32 -11.72
N LEU A 274 -13.85 3.16 -11.99
CA LEU A 274 -12.41 2.94 -12.09
C LEU A 274 -12.06 2.58 -13.54
N PRO A 275 -11.30 3.44 -14.25
CA PRO A 275 -10.95 3.20 -15.65
C PRO A 275 -9.73 2.28 -15.76
N TRP A 276 -9.94 0.97 -15.77
CA TRP A 276 -8.88 -0.04 -15.87
C TRP A 276 -8.32 -0.14 -17.30
N THR A 277 -7.42 0.78 -17.66
CA THR A 277 -6.80 0.80 -18.99
C THR A 277 -5.77 -0.31 -19.17
N ASN A 278 -5.07 -0.69 -18.10
CA ASN A 278 -4.07 -1.75 -18.09
C ASN A 278 -4.43 -2.75 -16.98
N ALA A 279 -4.63 -4.02 -17.36
CA ALA A 279 -5.02 -5.07 -16.43
C ALA A 279 -4.01 -5.34 -15.29
N LYS A 280 -2.77 -4.87 -15.43
CA LYS A 280 -1.71 -4.99 -14.43
C LYS A 280 -1.68 -3.86 -13.41
N ASP A 281 -2.39 -2.76 -13.66
CA ASP A 281 -2.50 -1.67 -12.69
C ASP A 281 -3.36 -2.10 -11.50
N GLY A 282 -3.10 -1.50 -10.35
CA GLY A 282 -3.92 -1.61 -9.14
C GLY A 282 -4.64 -0.28 -8.91
N TYR A 283 -5.67 -0.28 -8.07
CA TYR A 283 -6.42 0.93 -7.75
C TYR A 283 -6.64 1.05 -6.25
N THR A 284 -6.64 2.28 -5.77
CA THR A 284 -7.02 2.61 -4.40
C THR A 284 -8.14 3.63 -4.41
N VAL A 285 -9.10 3.47 -3.52
CA VAL A 285 -10.16 4.45 -3.26
C VAL A 285 -10.15 4.78 -1.79
N THR A 286 -9.84 6.04 -1.47
CA THR A 286 -9.92 6.57 -0.12
C THR A 286 -11.16 7.45 -0.01
N LEU A 287 -12.06 7.08 0.90
CA LEU A 287 -13.26 7.83 1.23
C LEU A 287 -13.02 8.70 2.46
N LEU A 288 -13.45 9.94 2.37
CA LEU A 288 -13.25 10.98 3.37
C LEU A 288 -14.53 11.81 3.54
N PRO A 289 -14.75 12.46 4.69
CA PRO A 289 -15.75 13.51 4.85
C PRO A 289 -15.62 14.56 3.72
N PRO A 290 -16.73 14.99 3.11
CA PRO A 290 -16.68 16.07 2.13
C PRO A 290 -16.28 17.37 2.83
N SER A 291 -15.27 18.06 2.31
CA SER A 291 -15.00 19.43 2.73
C SER A 291 -15.77 20.41 1.84
N ASN A 292 -16.46 21.35 2.46
CA ASN A 292 -17.21 22.39 1.76
C ASN A 292 -16.35 23.59 1.32
N THR A 293 -15.05 23.61 1.63
CA THR A 293 -14.14 24.72 1.31
C THR A 293 -12.71 24.31 0.97
N THR A 294 -12.33 23.04 1.11
CA THR A 294 -10.92 22.59 1.05
C THR A 294 -10.60 21.92 -0.28
N VAL A 295 -9.45 22.26 -0.85
CA VAL A 295 -8.80 21.44 -1.87
C VAL A 295 -7.84 20.52 -1.15
N SER A 296 -8.12 19.22 -1.06
CA SER A 296 -7.07 18.31 -0.57
C SER A 296 -6.25 17.77 -1.72
N THR A 297 -4.96 17.68 -1.50
CA THR A 297 -4.01 17.45 -2.57
C THR A 297 -2.84 16.64 -2.05
N VAL A 298 -2.12 16.05 -2.99
CA VAL A 298 -0.74 15.68 -2.79
C VAL A 298 0.11 16.77 -3.44
N ALA A 299 1.21 17.18 -2.80
CA ALA A 299 2.14 18.15 -3.35
C ALA A 299 3.40 17.44 -3.86
N VAL A 300 3.57 17.38 -5.19
CA VAL A 300 4.68 16.67 -5.84
C VAL A 300 5.75 17.64 -6.29
N SER A 301 6.96 17.51 -5.77
CA SER A 301 8.13 18.29 -6.20
C SER A 301 8.45 17.98 -7.66
N GLN A 302 8.47 19.01 -8.52
CA GLN A 302 8.78 18.84 -9.95
C GLN A 302 10.27 18.65 -10.23
N ASN A 303 11.13 18.70 -9.19
CA ASN A 303 12.53 18.34 -9.30
C ASN A 303 12.76 16.83 -9.21
N SER A 304 12.05 16.17 -8.28
CA SER A 304 12.29 14.77 -7.89
C SER A 304 11.14 13.82 -8.25
N GLY A 305 9.93 14.34 -8.48
CA GLY A 305 8.72 13.54 -8.57
C GLY A 305 8.24 12.98 -7.23
N GLN A 306 8.84 13.41 -6.12
CA GLN A 306 8.51 12.97 -4.76
C GLN A 306 7.53 13.93 -4.08
N CYS A 307 6.86 13.43 -3.06
CA CYS A 307 5.81 14.11 -2.34
C CYS A 307 6.33 14.89 -1.13
N LEU A 308 5.70 16.02 -0.84
CA LEU A 308 5.81 16.68 0.46
C LEU A 308 5.28 15.72 1.53
N ASP A 309 6.15 15.30 2.43
CA ASP A 309 5.93 14.18 3.35
C ASP A 309 6.23 14.61 4.78
N ASP A 310 5.27 14.38 5.67
CA ASP A 310 5.53 14.48 7.09
C ASP A 310 6.37 13.30 7.57
N THR A 311 7.58 13.63 8.02
CA THR A 311 8.64 12.67 8.29
C THR A 311 8.21 11.63 9.32
N ASN A 312 8.32 10.35 8.93
CA ASN A 312 8.02 9.19 9.77
C ASN A 312 6.58 9.13 10.29
N ARG A 313 5.60 9.70 9.56
CA ARG A 313 4.17 9.69 9.96
C ARG A 313 3.99 10.26 11.38
N SER A 314 4.64 11.37 11.64
CA SER A 314 4.67 11.98 12.95
C SER A 314 3.33 12.64 13.27
N THR A 315 2.98 12.67 14.55
CA THR A 315 1.90 13.53 15.07
C THR A 315 2.46 14.50 16.11
N ALA A 316 3.77 14.72 16.14
CA ALA A 316 4.45 15.62 17.06
C ALA A 316 4.60 17.02 16.45
N ASN A 317 4.51 18.06 17.28
CA ASN A 317 4.85 19.41 16.81
C ASN A 317 6.34 19.48 16.50
N SER A 318 6.70 20.36 15.56
CA SER A 318 8.07 20.64 15.18
C SER A 318 8.78 19.51 14.43
N THR A 319 8.05 18.48 13.98
CA THR A 319 8.59 17.55 12.98
C THR A 319 8.77 18.29 11.66
N GLN A 320 9.98 18.27 11.13
CA GLN A 320 10.32 18.86 9.84
C GLN A 320 9.81 17.99 8.70
N TYR A 321 9.23 18.61 7.68
CA TYR A 321 8.82 17.94 6.45
C TYR A 321 10.05 17.53 5.63
N GLN A 322 9.88 16.46 4.86
CA GLN A 322 10.85 15.98 3.87
C GLN A 322 10.17 15.85 2.50
N GLN A 323 10.96 15.63 1.45
CA GLN A 323 10.41 14.97 0.26
C GLN A 323 10.59 13.46 0.40
N TYR A 324 9.59 12.67 0.03
CA TYR A 324 9.67 11.22 0.04
C TYR A 324 8.85 10.61 -1.11
N TYR A 325 9.07 9.32 -1.42
CA TYR A 325 8.27 8.62 -2.43
C TYR A 325 6.77 8.83 -2.18
N CYS A 326 6.02 9.10 -3.24
CA CYS A 326 4.57 9.30 -3.13
C CYS A 326 3.91 7.96 -2.81
N GLU A 327 3.60 7.69 -1.54
CA GLU A 327 3.15 6.40 -1.05
C GLU A 327 1.64 6.33 -0.77
N GLY A 328 0.91 7.42 -0.96
CA GLY A 328 -0.55 7.47 -0.75
C GLY A 328 -0.95 7.35 0.73
N GLY A 329 -0.01 7.58 1.64
CA GLY A 329 -0.27 7.67 3.08
C GLY A 329 -0.82 9.05 3.48
N TYR A 330 -1.54 9.12 4.60
CA TYR A 330 -2.14 10.36 5.10
C TYR A 330 -1.13 11.47 5.40
N GLN A 331 0.12 11.10 5.71
CA GLN A 331 1.19 12.07 5.98
C GLN A 331 1.66 12.84 4.73
N GLN A 332 1.10 12.50 3.56
CA GLN A 332 1.36 13.17 2.27
C GLN A 332 0.08 13.78 1.68
N MET A 333 -1.06 13.61 2.37
CA MET A 333 -2.35 14.16 1.98
C MET A 333 -2.55 15.48 2.72
N LEU A 334 -2.77 16.55 1.95
CA LEU A 334 -2.73 17.93 2.43
C LEU A 334 -4.04 18.66 2.10
N ASP A 335 -4.76 19.07 3.13
CA ASP A 335 -5.95 19.92 3.07
C ASP A 335 -5.58 21.40 2.92
N LEU A 336 -5.85 22.02 1.77
CA LEU A 336 -5.73 23.46 1.57
C LEU A 336 -7.00 24.18 2.03
N LYS A 337 -6.98 24.70 3.26
CA LYS A 337 -8.09 25.46 3.85
C LYS A 337 -7.96 26.94 3.49
N PRO A 338 -8.91 27.54 2.73
CA PRO A 338 -8.82 28.94 2.32
C PRO A 338 -8.76 29.89 3.51
N VAL A 339 -7.89 30.88 3.44
CA VAL A 339 -7.85 31.96 4.41
C VAL A 339 -8.87 33.02 4.00
N SER A 340 -9.86 33.26 4.87
CA SER A 340 -10.94 34.22 4.60
C SER A 340 -10.38 35.61 4.23
N GLY A 341 -10.93 36.18 3.16
CA GLY A 341 -10.54 37.51 2.67
C GLY A 341 -9.19 37.57 1.94
N LYS A 342 -8.51 36.44 1.72
CA LYS A 342 -7.24 36.39 0.98
C LYS A 342 -7.33 35.47 -0.24
N THR A 343 -7.14 36.04 -1.42
CA THR A 343 -7.13 35.29 -2.68
C THR A 343 -5.94 34.35 -2.75
N ASN A 344 -6.18 33.08 -3.14
CA ASN A 344 -5.15 32.05 -3.31
C ASN A 344 -4.26 31.80 -2.08
N THR A 345 -4.71 32.17 -0.89
CA THR A 345 -3.99 31.92 0.37
C THR A 345 -4.68 30.84 1.18
N TYR A 346 -3.92 29.88 1.68
CA TYR A 346 -4.43 28.71 2.38
C TYR A 346 -3.60 28.41 3.63
N SER A 347 -4.24 27.83 4.63
CA SER A 347 -3.55 26.98 5.60
C SER A 347 -3.46 25.57 5.02
N VAL A 348 -2.26 25.00 4.98
CA VAL A 348 -2.00 23.65 4.48
C VAL A 348 -2.06 22.72 5.68
N VAL A 349 -3.06 21.86 5.77
CA VAL A 349 -3.28 20.96 6.91
C VAL A 349 -2.97 19.53 6.52
N ASP A 350 -2.13 18.87 7.30
CA ASP A 350 -1.79 17.47 7.14
C ASP A 350 -2.94 16.57 7.59
N GLU A 351 -3.39 15.66 6.73
CA GLU A 351 -4.55 14.81 7.03
C GLU A 351 -4.25 13.75 8.11
N LEU A 352 -2.97 13.36 8.31
CA LEU A 352 -2.60 12.41 9.36
C LEU A 352 -2.70 13.04 10.76
N SER A 353 -2.08 14.20 10.92
CA SER A 353 -1.90 14.86 12.22
C SER A 353 -2.97 15.90 12.54
N GLY A 354 -3.70 16.39 11.52
CA GLY A 354 -4.62 17.52 11.63
C GLY A 354 -3.92 18.87 11.86
N LYS A 355 -2.60 18.93 11.65
CA LYS A 355 -1.77 20.10 11.93
C LYS A 355 -1.37 20.85 10.69
N CYS A 356 -0.94 22.10 10.88
CA CYS A 356 -0.63 22.99 9.78
C CYS A 356 0.85 22.91 9.43
N LEU A 357 1.15 22.98 8.14
CA LEU A 357 2.46 23.35 7.63
C LEU A 357 2.85 24.71 8.22
N ASP A 358 4.06 24.84 8.75
CA ASP A 358 4.51 25.98 9.55
C ASP A 358 5.99 26.28 9.27
N VAL A 359 6.33 27.53 9.00
CA VAL A 359 7.74 27.95 9.00
C VAL A 359 8.18 28.20 10.43
N SER A 360 9.10 27.36 10.91
CA SER A 360 9.51 27.30 12.30
C SER A 360 9.91 28.68 12.86
N GLY A 361 9.28 29.03 13.99
CA GLY A 361 9.52 30.28 14.70
C GLY A 361 9.14 31.54 13.93
N ALA A 362 8.31 31.44 12.88
CA ALA A 362 8.02 32.53 11.94
C ALA A 362 9.28 33.22 11.39
N SER A 363 10.38 32.45 11.26
CA SER A 363 11.65 32.98 10.77
C SER A 363 11.50 33.54 9.36
N THR A 364 12.24 34.60 9.04
CA THR A 364 12.35 35.15 7.68
C THR A 364 13.68 34.77 7.01
N ALA A 365 14.54 33.99 7.69
CA ALA A 365 15.82 33.54 7.16
C ALA A 365 15.66 32.43 6.10
N ASP A 366 16.57 32.41 5.13
CA ASP A 366 16.72 31.25 4.24
C ASP A 366 17.20 30.04 5.05
N GLY A 367 16.69 28.86 4.72
CA GLY A 367 17.02 27.62 5.43
C GLY A 367 16.20 27.36 6.69
N ALA A 368 15.24 28.23 7.04
CA ALA A 368 14.35 27.95 8.16
C ALA A 368 13.48 26.73 7.85
N ALA A 369 13.44 25.78 8.78
CA ALA A 369 12.72 24.52 8.62
C ALA A 369 11.21 24.76 8.41
N VAL A 370 10.63 24.00 7.49
CA VAL A 370 9.18 23.87 7.34
C VAL A 370 8.76 22.62 8.13
N ILE A 371 7.93 22.81 9.14
CA ILE A 371 7.53 21.80 10.13
C ILE A 371 6.01 21.61 10.12
N GLN A 372 5.51 20.56 10.77
CA GLN A 372 4.12 20.52 11.24
C GLN A 372 4.00 21.19 12.62
N TYR A 373 2.95 21.99 12.82
CA TYR A 373 2.65 22.60 14.10
C TYR A 373 1.14 22.76 14.31
N THR A 374 0.71 22.76 15.57
CA THR A 374 -0.70 23.00 15.91
C THR A 374 -1.22 24.25 15.19
N CYS A 375 -2.31 24.09 14.44
CA CYS A 375 -2.92 25.17 13.68
C CYS A 375 -3.34 26.31 14.61
N ASN A 376 -2.84 27.52 14.38
CA ASN A 376 -3.10 28.70 15.20
C ASN A 376 -3.41 29.96 14.36
N ASN A 377 -3.61 29.80 13.05
CA ASN A 377 -3.90 30.86 12.08
C ASN A 377 -2.80 31.93 11.94
N ALA A 378 -1.59 31.71 12.48
CA ALA A 378 -0.47 32.64 12.29
C ALA A 378 -0.05 32.72 10.82
N THR A 379 0.55 33.85 10.43
CA THR A 379 0.93 34.10 9.03
C THR A 379 2.04 33.19 8.51
N ASN A 380 2.85 32.59 9.39
CA ASN A 380 3.83 31.54 9.05
C ASN A 380 3.20 30.16 8.82
N GLN A 381 1.89 30.01 9.02
CA GLN A 381 1.07 28.85 8.67
C GLN A 381 0.12 29.12 7.49
N GLN A 382 0.31 30.25 6.80
CA GLN A 382 -0.48 30.64 5.64
C GLN A 382 0.43 30.70 4.43
N PHE A 383 0.02 30.07 3.33
CA PHE A 383 0.78 29.99 2.10
C PHE A 383 -0.06 30.49 0.94
N THR A 384 0.48 31.44 0.19
CA THR A 384 -0.08 31.88 -1.09
C THR A 384 0.42 30.96 -2.19
N LEU A 385 -0.50 30.45 -3.01
CA LEU A 385 -0.18 29.64 -4.16
C LEU A 385 0.08 30.54 -5.37
N ASN A 386 1.34 30.65 -5.77
CA ASN A 386 1.76 31.38 -6.96
C ASN A 386 1.85 30.41 -8.15
N PRO A 387 1.02 30.57 -9.21
CA PRO A 387 1.06 29.68 -10.37
C PRO A 387 2.40 29.71 -11.10
N VAL A 388 2.87 28.54 -11.53
CA VAL A 388 4.09 28.36 -12.31
C VAL A 388 3.75 27.79 -13.67
N THR A 389 3.98 28.57 -14.74
CA THR A 389 3.69 28.15 -16.11
C THR A 389 4.91 27.57 -16.85
N ALA A 390 6.10 27.63 -16.24
CA ALA A 390 7.38 27.26 -16.87
C ALA A 390 7.45 25.80 -17.36
N LEU A 391 6.60 24.91 -16.82
CA LEU A 391 6.54 23.49 -17.19
C LEU A 391 5.32 23.13 -18.05
N GLY A 392 4.52 24.13 -18.46
CA GLY A 392 3.34 23.92 -19.30
C GLY A 392 2.18 23.19 -18.62
N ASN A 393 2.13 23.18 -17.28
CA ASN A 393 1.07 22.55 -16.49
C ASN A 393 0.33 23.59 -15.63
N SER A 394 -1.00 23.53 -15.56
CA SER A 394 -1.84 24.47 -14.80
C SER A 394 -1.90 24.20 -13.30
N HIS A 395 -1.31 23.09 -12.83
CA HIS A 395 -1.35 22.64 -11.45
C HIS A 395 -0.02 22.82 -10.72
N ASP A 396 0.95 23.49 -11.35
CA ASP A 396 2.26 23.76 -10.77
C ASP A 396 2.25 25.10 -10.04
N TYR A 397 2.71 25.09 -8.79
CA TYR A 397 2.73 26.27 -7.92
C TYR A 397 4.03 26.38 -7.13
N GLN A 398 4.42 27.61 -6.84
CA GLN A 398 5.26 27.93 -5.68
C GLN A 398 4.34 28.16 -4.47
N LEU A 399 4.63 27.51 -3.35
CA LEU A 399 3.94 27.75 -2.06
C LEU A 399 4.73 28.83 -1.32
N VAL A 400 4.16 30.03 -1.22
CA VAL A 400 4.85 31.20 -0.65
C VAL A 400 4.32 31.52 0.72
N ALA A 401 5.16 31.41 1.75
CA ALA A 401 4.79 31.72 3.13
C ALA A 401 4.43 33.21 3.26
N VAL A 402 3.25 33.50 3.81
CA VAL A 402 2.68 34.86 3.85
C VAL A 402 3.51 35.81 4.72
N HIS A 403 4.14 35.31 5.79
CA HIS A 403 4.92 36.15 6.71
C HIS A 403 6.29 36.59 6.15
N SER A 404 6.93 35.76 5.31
CA SER A 404 8.30 35.99 4.83
C SER A 404 8.38 36.30 3.34
N GLY A 405 7.36 35.95 2.55
CA GLY A 405 7.41 36.00 1.09
C GLY A 405 8.33 34.95 0.46
N LYS A 406 8.71 33.91 1.21
CA LYS A 406 9.64 32.85 0.78
C LYS A 406 8.92 31.56 0.41
N CYS A 407 9.54 30.77 -0.45
CA CYS A 407 8.98 29.58 -1.03
C CYS A 407 9.30 28.34 -0.20
N VAL A 408 8.35 27.42 -0.10
CA VAL A 408 8.60 26.04 0.36
C VAL A 408 9.52 25.35 -0.66
N ASP A 409 10.68 24.91 -0.21
CA ASP A 409 11.82 24.52 -1.03
C ASP A 409 12.42 23.18 -0.55
N VAL A 410 12.79 22.31 -1.50
CA VAL A 410 13.59 21.12 -1.20
C VAL A 410 15.07 21.50 -1.12
N SER A 411 15.65 21.30 0.07
CA SER A 411 17.04 21.67 0.36
C SER A 411 18.05 21.11 -0.65
N ASN A 412 19.06 21.93 -0.96
CA ASN A 412 20.16 21.61 -1.87
C ASN A 412 19.75 21.19 -3.29
N VAL A 413 18.53 21.54 -3.74
CA VAL A 413 17.99 21.10 -5.05
C VAL A 413 18.01 19.57 -5.18
N SER A 414 17.85 18.87 -4.05
CA SER A 414 18.01 17.43 -3.96
C SER A 414 16.90 16.67 -4.69
N THR A 415 17.23 15.51 -5.24
CA THR A 415 16.28 14.50 -5.71
C THR A 415 16.23 13.26 -4.81
N ALA A 416 17.03 13.23 -3.75
CA ALA A 416 17.08 12.12 -2.81
C ALA A 416 15.83 12.09 -1.91
N ALA A 417 15.31 10.89 -1.66
CA ALA A 417 14.28 10.68 -0.64
C ALA A 417 14.84 11.03 0.75
N GLY A 418 14.01 11.70 1.56
CA GLY A 418 14.37 12.19 2.89
C GLY A 418 15.05 13.56 2.91
N ALA A 419 15.26 14.20 1.74
CA ALA A 419 15.77 15.56 1.71
C ALA A 419 14.79 16.52 2.41
N GLN A 420 15.32 17.34 3.31
CA GLN A 420 14.52 18.17 4.20
C GLN A 420 13.90 19.35 3.45
N ILE A 421 12.71 19.74 3.89
CA ILE A 421 11.98 20.91 3.40
C ILE A 421 12.26 22.10 4.30
N HIS A 422 12.57 23.22 3.66
CA HIS A 422 12.82 24.51 4.31
C HIS A 422 12.11 25.62 3.53
N GLN A 423 12.16 26.85 4.02
CA GLN A 423 11.86 27.99 3.18
C GLN A 423 13.14 28.53 2.54
N TRP A 424 13.02 29.05 1.33
CA TRP A 424 14.09 29.77 0.65
C TRP A 424 13.52 30.93 -0.17
N THR A 425 14.34 31.94 -0.43
CA THR A 425 14.01 33.01 -1.37
C THR A 425 13.48 32.41 -2.68
N CYS A 426 12.29 32.86 -3.10
CA CYS A 426 11.62 32.33 -4.28
C CYS A 426 12.45 32.59 -5.54
N ASP A 427 12.69 31.53 -6.31
CA ASP A 427 13.30 31.59 -7.62
C ASP A 427 12.38 32.32 -8.60
N ALA A 428 12.97 33.18 -9.44
CA ALA A 428 12.23 33.92 -10.46
C ALA A 428 11.72 32.99 -11.56
N ALA A 429 10.60 33.36 -12.20
CA ALA A 429 9.98 32.55 -13.26
C ALA A 429 10.94 32.14 -14.40
N SER A 430 11.96 32.96 -14.69
CA SER A 430 12.96 32.69 -15.73
C SER A 430 13.88 31.50 -15.46
N VAL A 431 14.03 31.06 -14.20
CA VAL A 431 14.91 29.94 -13.83
C VAL A 431 14.17 28.66 -13.45
N LEU A 432 12.84 28.72 -13.33
CA LEU A 432 12.00 27.58 -12.90
C LEU A 432 11.95 26.42 -13.90
N ASN A 433 12.43 26.60 -15.13
CA ASN A 433 12.60 25.50 -16.08
C ASN A 433 13.81 24.59 -15.75
N THR A 434 14.77 25.09 -14.98
CA THR A 434 16.03 24.39 -14.64
C THR A 434 16.18 24.13 -13.15
N LYS A 435 15.66 25.02 -12.28
CA LYS A 435 15.58 24.84 -10.83
C LYS A 435 14.15 24.59 -10.41
N LYS A 436 13.79 23.32 -10.21
CA LYS A 436 12.40 22.89 -10.01
C LYS A 436 12.07 22.54 -8.55
N ASN A 437 13.03 22.69 -7.63
CA ASN A 437 12.92 22.28 -6.22
C ASN A 437 11.97 23.14 -5.38
N GLN A 438 11.44 24.23 -5.96
CA GLN A 438 10.40 25.08 -5.38
C GLN A 438 9.03 24.94 -6.08
N ILE A 439 8.92 24.04 -7.06
CA ILE A 439 7.69 23.84 -7.84
C ILE A 439 6.99 22.60 -7.31
N TRP A 440 5.79 22.80 -6.80
CA TRP A 440 4.92 21.75 -6.28
C TRP A 440 3.71 21.61 -7.19
N ARG A 441 3.55 20.42 -7.78
CA ARG A 441 2.33 20.08 -8.51
C ARG A 441 1.27 19.62 -7.51
N LEU A 442 0.14 20.32 -7.51
CA LEU A 442 -0.99 20.05 -6.62
C LEU A 442 -2.03 19.22 -7.37
N LEU A 443 -2.03 17.91 -7.17
CA LEU A 443 -2.85 16.96 -7.95
C LEU A 443 -4.36 17.01 -7.67
N GLY A 444 -4.79 17.57 -6.53
CA GLY A 444 -6.22 17.67 -6.17
C GLY A 444 -6.86 19.02 -6.47
N LYS A 445 -6.08 19.99 -6.97
CA LYS A 445 -6.58 21.33 -7.32
C LYS A 445 -7.04 21.32 -8.78
N SER A 446 -8.32 21.60 -9.05
CA SER A 446 -8.89 21.74 -10.40
C SER A 446 -8.92 23.18 -10.90
#